data_AF-A0A9E7GZZ5-F1
#
_entry.id   AF-A0A9E7GZZ5-F1
#
_cell.length_a   1.000
_cell.length_b   1.000
_cell.length_c   1.000
_cell.angle_alpha   90.00
_cell.angle_beta   90.00
_cell.angle_gamma   90.00
#
_symmetry.space_group_name_H-M   'P 1'
#
loop_
_entity.id
_entity.type
_entity.pdbx_description
1 polymer ?
#
loop_
_entity_poly.entity_id
_entity_poly.type
_entity_poly.pdbx_seq_one_letter_code
_entity_poly.pdbx_strand_id
1 'polypeptide(L)'
;KLQWVLHDWSDKDCVKILKNCWKALAENGKVIVVECILPIVPEPTAKAQAVFQLDLYMLVCTNGGRERSEEEFKDLAIEAGFAGFKAAHVFADTWVMEFTK
;
A
#
# COMPACT_ATOMS: atom_id res chain seq x y z
N LYS A 1 -11.85 -3.62 -2.98
CA LYS A 1 -10.50 -4.25 -2.98
C LYS A 1 -9.65 -3.48 -3.97
N LEU A 2 -8.43 -3.12 -3.59
CA LEU A 2 -7.39 -2.53 -4.42
C LEU A 2 -6.23 -3.53 -4.40
N GLN A 3 -5.78 -4.00 -5.56
CA GLN A 3 -4.65 -4.92 -5.65
C GLN A 3 -3.74 -4.41 -6.75
N TRP A 4 -2.49 -4.10 -6.42
CA TRP A 4 -1.51 -3.54 -7.36
C TRP A 4 -2.09 -2.28 -8.01
N VAL A 5 -2.53 -1.36 -7.14
CA VAL A 5 -3.12 -0.08 -7.56
C VAL A 5 -2.34 1.03 -6.90
N LEU A 6 -2.15 1.00 -5.58
CA LEU A 6 -1.59 2.15 -4.86
C LEU A 6 -0.11 2.35 -5.19
N HIS A 7 0.62 1.29 -5.55
CA HIS A 7 2.02 1.43 -5.95
C HIS A 7 2.21 2.17 -7.28
N ASP A 8 1.18 2.28 -8.13
CA ASP A 8 1.25 3.00 -9.40
C ASP A 8 1.18 4.53 -9.25
N TRP A 9 0.75 5.00 -8.07
CA TRP A 9 0.38 6.40 -7.85
C TRP A 9 1.23 7.07 -6.80
N SER A 10 1.37 8.39 -6.94
CA SER A 10 1.95 9.24 -5.89
C SER A 10 1.13 9.19 -4.60
N ASP A 11 1.71 9.61 -3.46
CA ASP A 11 0.99 9.62 -2.17
C ASP A 11 -0.27 10.49 -2.23
N LYS A 12 -0.17 11.66 -2.87
CA LYS A 12 -1.31 12.57 -3.06
C LYS A 12 -2.45 11.92 -3.84
N ASP A 13 -2.11 11.16 -4.89
CA ASP A 13 -3.10 10.46 -5.71
C ASP A 13 -3.66 9.23 -4.98
N CYS A 14 -2.83 8.51 -4.20
CA CYS A 14 -3.28 7.44 -3.31
C CYS A 14 -4.32 7.95 -2.31
N VAL A 15 -4.06 9.07 -1.63
CA VAL A 15 -5.01 9.68 -0.70
C VAL A 15 -6.32 10.05 -1.41
N LYS A 16 -6.25 10.56 -2.64
CA LYS A 16 -7.45 10.87 -3.44
C LYS A 16 -8.27 9.62 -3.77
N ILE A 17 -7.60 8.54 -4.20
CA ILE A 17 -8.24 7.24 -4.46
C ILE A 17 -8.90 6.71 -3.18
N LEU A 18 -8.14 6.68 -2.08
CA LEU A 18 -8.59 6.15 -0.80
C LEU A 18 -9.75 6.97 -0.20
N LYS A 19 -9.75 8.31 -0.34
CA LYS A 19 -10.89 9.15 0.05
C LYS A 19 -12.16 8.82 -0.72
N ASN A 20 -12.05 8.50 -2.02
CA ASN A 20 -13.20 8.07 -2.80
C ASN A 20 -13.70 6.70 -2.33
N CYS A 21 -12.80 5.76 -2.04
CA CYS A 21 -13.18 4.48 -1.45
C CYS A 21 -13.87 4.67 -0.09
N TRP A 22 -13.32 5.50 0.79
CA TRP A 22 -13.89 5.79 2.12
C TRP A 22 -15.32 6.33 2.03
N LYS A 23 -15.59 7.23 1.07
CA LYS A 23 -16.94 7.77 0.82
C LYS A 23 -17.92 6.72 0.33
N ALA A 24 -17.45 5.76 -0.46
CA ALA A 24 -18.28 4.69 -1.02
C ALA A 24 -18.62 3.57 -0.01
N LEU A 25 -17.90 3.50 1.12
CA LEU A 25 -18.13 2.49 2.15
C LEU A 25 -19.28 2.85 3.09
N ALA A 26 -20.06 1.83 3.48
CA ALA A 26 -20.97 1.88 4.63
C ALA A 26 -20.19 2.08 5.95
N GLU A 27 -20.88 2.41 7.05
CA GLU A 27 -20.26 2.75 8.35
C GLU A 27 -19.24 1.73 8.87
N ASN A 28 -19.48 0.43 8.67
CA ASN A 28 -18.55 -0.64 9.08
C ASN A 28 -17.77 -1.25 7.90
N GLY A 29 -17.67 -0.51 6.80
CA GLY A 29 -16.99 -0.95 5.59
C GLY A 29 -15.48 -0.93 5.73
N LYS A 30 -14.80 -1.70 4.88
CA LYS A 30 -13.34 -1.70 4.78
C LYS A 30 -12.85 -1.75 3.35
N VAL A 31 -11.69 -1.15 3.10
CA VAL A 31 -10.90 -1.40 1.89
C VAL A 31 -9.88 -2.50 2.20
N ILE A 32 -9.82 -3.47 1.30
CA ILE A 32 -8.73 -4.45 1.27
C ILE A 32 -7.72 -3.98 0.25
N VAL A 33 -6.50 -3.68 0.69
CA VAL A 33 -5.34 -3.30 -0.12
C VAL A 33 -4.40 -4.50 -0.19
N VAL A 34 -3.93 -4.84 -1.39
CA VAL A 34 -3.03 -5.97 -1.63
C VAL A 34 -1.82 -5.47 -2.41
N GLU A 35 -0.69 -5.34 -1.73
CA GLU A 35 0.56 -4.74 -2.25
C GLU A 35 1.77 -5.43 -1.61
N CYS A 36 2.98 -5.11 -2.08
CA CYS A 36 4.19 -5.42 -1.34
C CYS A 36 4.39 -4.40 -0.21
N ILE A 37 5.13 -4.80 0.83
CA ILE A 37 5.60 -3.88 1.88
C ILE A 37 7.12 -3.79 1.77
N LEU A 38 7.63 -2.58 1.57
CA LEU A 38 9.05 -2.29 1.50
C LEU A 38 9.66 -2.37 2.91
N PRO A 39 10.65 -3.26 3.16
CA PRO A 39 11.29 -3.35 4.46
C PRO A 39 12.15 -2.11 4.72
N ILE A 40 12.13 -1.61 5.97
CA ILE A 40 12.92 -0.43 6.39
C ILE A 40 14.42 -0.70 6.33
N VAL A 41 14.83 -1.92 6.67
CA VAL A 41 16.22 -2.33 6.66
C VAL A 41 16.45 -3.26 5.46
N PRO A 42 17.31 -2.87 4.50
CA PRO A 42 17.66 -3.75 3.40
C PRO A 42 18.50 -4.92 3.92
N GLU A 43 17.96 -6.13 3.82
CA GLU A 43 18.71 -7.35 4.09
C GLU A 43 19.31 -7.91 2.79
N PRO A 44 20.52 -8.49 2.82
CA PRO A 44 21.13 -9.10 1.64
C PRO A 44 20.53 -10.48 1.33
N THR A 45 19.20 -10.59 1.34
CA THR A 45 18.46 -11.81 1.00
C THR A 45 17.69 -11.58 -0.31
N ALA A 46 17.54 -12.63 -1.11
CA ALA A 46 16.81 -12.55 -2.37
C ALA A 46 15.35 -12.05 -2.17
N LYS A 47 14.74 -12.41 -1.04
CA LYS A 47 13.40 -11.96 -0.64
C LYS A 47 13.34 -10.45 -0.47
N ALA A 48 14.19 -9.89 0.41
CA ALA A 48 14.23 -8.45 0.63
C ALA A 48 14.59 -7.68 -0.65
N GLN A 49 15.51 -8.21 -1.46
CA GLN A 49 15.91 -7.62 -2.73
C GLN A 49 14.78 -7.56 -3.76
N ALA A 50 13.84 -8.50 -3.77
CA ALA A 50 12.76 -8.55 -4.75
C ALA A 50 11.83 -7.31 -4.65
N VAL A 51 11.51 -6.87 -3.44
CA VAL A 51 10.65 -5.67 -3.25
C VAL A 51 11.40 -4.39 -3.64
N PHE A 52 12.70 -4.29 -3.38
CA PHE A 52 13.52 -3.17 -3.88
C PHE A 52 13.64 -3.16 -5.41
N GLN A 53 13.72 -4.33 -6.05
CA GLN A 53 13.69 -4.43 -7.51
C GLN A 53 12.35 -3.97 -8.08
N LEU A 54 11.24 -4.29 -7.42
CA LEU A 54 9.92 -3.79 -7.79
C LEU A 54 9.85 -2.26 -7.61
N ASP A 55 10.37 -1.71 -6.52
CA ASP A 55 10.42 -0.25 -6.31
C ASP A 55 11.22 0.48 -7.41
N LEU A 56 12.37 -0.08 -7.81
CA LEU A 56 13.13 0.43 -8.96
C LEU A 56 12.35 0.31 -10.27
N TYR A 57 11.58 -0.76 -10.45
CA TYR A 57 10.69 -0.89 -11.61
C TYR A 57 9.61 0.20 -11.60
N MET A 58 9.00 0.49 -10.45
CA MET A 58 8.02 1.57 -10.31
C MET A 58 8.62 2.93 -10.65
N LEU A 59 9.85 3.20 -10.20
CA LEU A 59 10.59 4.43 -10.53
C LEU A 59 10.78 4.62 -12.05
N VAL A 60 11.04 3.53 -12.80
CA VAL A 60 11.30 3.60 -14.25
C VAL A 60 10.00 3.61 -15.06
N CYS A 61 8.98 2.88 -14.62
CA CYS A 61 7.79 2.59 -15.43
C CYS A 61 6.57 3.45 -15.09
N THR A 62 6.60 4.22 -14.00
CA THR A 62 5.47 5.05 -13.56
C THR A 62 5.87 6.50 -13.33
N ASN A 63 4.88 7.38 -13.21
CA ASN A 63 5.10 8.77 -12.87
C ASN A 63 4.78 9.03 -11.39
N GLY A 64 5.72 8.65 -10.51
CA GLY A 64 5.62 8.84 -9.06
C GLY A 64 5.05 7.66 -8.27
N GLY A 65 4.87 6.51 -8.92
CA GLY A 65 4.62 5.25 -8.24
C GLY A 65 5.87 4.74 -7.52
N ARG A 66 5.65 3.99 -6.43
CA ARG A 66 6.68 3.43 -5.56
C ARG A 66 6.10 2.37 -4.63
N GLU A 67 6.96 1.49 -4.18
CA GLU A 67 6.67 0.64 -3.03
C GLU A 67 6.77 1.45 -1.73
N ARG A 68 6.05 1.01 -0.71
CA ARG A 68 5.90 1.72 0.56
C ARG A 68 6.10 0.79 1.73
N SER A 69 6.61 1.35 2.82
CA SER A 69 6.64 0.70 4.12
C SER A 69 5.24 0.56 4.71
N GLU A 70 5.10 -0.31 5.72
CA GLU A 70 3.83 -0.50 6.44
C GLU A 70 3.33 0.81 7.08
N GLU A 71 4.26 1.61 7.61
CA GLU A 71 3.96 2.90 8.24
C GLU A 71 3.45 3.93 7.22
N GLU A 72 4.07 4.01 6.04
CA GLU A 72 3.59 4.89 4.96
C GLU A 72 2.17 4.48 4.48
N PHE A 73 1.87 3.17 4.38
CA PHE A 73 0.50 2.73 4.07
C PHE A 73 -0.51 3.10 5.16
N LYS A 74 -0.10 3.01 6.43
CA LYS A 74 -0.93 3.42 7.56
C LYS A 74 -1.21 4.93 7.53
N ASP A 75 -0.21 5.75 7.20
CA ASP A 75 -0.36 7.19 7.08
C ASP A 75 -1.31 7.58 5.94
N LEU A 76 -1.21 6.91 4.78
CA LEU A 76 -2.17 7.08 3.67
C LEU A 76 -3.61 6.75 4.10
N ALA A 77 -3.80 5.68 4.89
CA ALA A 77 -5.10 5.29 5.40
C ALA A 77 -5.67 6.35 6.35
N ILE A 78 -4.85 6.85 7.28
CA ILE A 78 -5.24 7.89 8.25
C ILE A 78 -5.60 9.19 7.52
N GLU A 79 -4.76 9.64 6.57
CA GLU A 79 -5.00 10.87 5.82
C GLU A 79 -6.26 10.77 4.94
N ALA A 80 -6.60 9.56 4.49
CA ALA A 80 -7.83 9.29 3.75
C ALA A 80 -9.09 9.18 4.64
N GLY A 81 -8.93 9.15 5.97
CA GLY A 81 -10.02 9.14 6.96
C GLY A 81 -10.35 7.78 7.55
N PHE A 82 -9.58 6.72 7.28
CA PHE A 82 -9.81 5.41 7.87
C PHE A 82 -9.39 5.40 9.35
N ALA A 83 -10.22 4.82 10.21
CA ALA A 83 -9.98 4.76 11.65
C ALA A 83 -9.13 3.55 12.09
N GLY A 84 -9.01 2.52 11.24
CA GLY A 84 -8.25 1.32 11.58
C GLY A 84 -7.41 0.79 10.41
N PHE A 85 -6.32 0.14 10.79
CA PHE A 85 -5.32 -0.45 9.91
C PHE A 85 -4.88 -1.79 10.49
N LYS A 86 -4.86 -2.83 9.66
CA LYS A 86 -4.27 -4.14 9.98
C LYS A 86 -3.55 -4.69 8.77
N ALA A 87 -2.32 -5.15 8.93
CA ALA A 87 -1.56 -5.82 7.89
C ALA A 87 -1.35 -7.30 8.23
N ALA A 88 -1.41 -8.16 7.22
CA ALA A 88 -1.08 -9.57 7.34
C ALA A 88 -0.28 -10.02 6.11
N HIS A 89 0.87 -10.63 6.34
CA HIS A 89 1.65 -11.25 5.28
C HIS A 89 0.91 -12.48 4.76
N VAL A 90 0.84 -12.64 3.45
CA VAL A 90 0.20 -13.80 2.82
C VAL A 90 1.26 -14.74 2.26
N PHE A 91 1.90 -14.36 1.15
CA PHE A 91 2.85 -15.19 0.44
C PHE A 91 3.67 -14.33 -0.54
N ALA A 92 4.91 -14.73 -0.84
CA ALA A 92 5.77 -14.09 -1.85
C ALA A 92 5.77 -12.55 -1.77
N ASP A 93 6.10 -12.01 -0.58
CA ASP A 93 6.16 -10.58 -0.28
C ASP A 93 4.87 -9.79 -0.50
N THR A 94 3.77 -10.46 -0.78
CA THR A 94 2.44 -9.87 -0.88
C THR A 94 1.79 -9.82 0.50
N TRP A 95 1.30 -8.64 0.85
CA TRP A 95 0.58 -8.36 2.08
C TRP A 95 -0.86 -8.01 1.78
N VAL A 96 -1.75 -8.38 2.70
CA VAL A 96 -3.13 -7.92 2.72
C VAL A 96 -3.26 -6.92 3.86
N MET A 97 -3.70 -5.72 3.53
CA MET A 97 -3.96 -4.66 4.47
C MET A 97 -5.45 -4.33 4.50
N GLU A 98 -6.02 -4.25 5.69
CA GLU A 98 -7.40 -3.84 5.91
C GLU A 98 -7.44 -2.41 6.43
N PHE A 99 -8.08 -1.51 5.67
CA PHE A 99 -8.36 -0.15 6.11
C PHE A 99 -9.84 -0.07 6.48
N THR A 100 -10.14 0.01 7.78
CA THR A 100 -11.51 0.06 8.29
C THR A 100 -11.96 1.50 8.47
N LYS A 101 -13.19 1.79 8.03
CA LYS A 101 -13.82 3.09 8.23
C LYS A 101 -13.95 3.43 9.72
#